data_AF-A0A7V3EEV4-F1
#
_entry.id   AF-A0A7V3EEV4-F1
#
_cell.length_a   1.000
_cell.length_b   1.000
_cell.length_c   1.000
_cell.angle_alpha   90.00
_cell.angle_beta   90.00
_cell.angle_gamma   90.00
#
_symmetry.space_group_name_H-M   'P 1'
#
loop_
_entity.id
_entity.type
_entity.pdbx_description
1 polymer ?
#
loop_
_entity_poly.entity_id
_entity_poly.type
_entity_poly.pdbx_seq_one_letter_code
_entity_poly.pdbx_strand_id
1 'polypeptide(L)'
;MHEKELEILEHLHQNNGLHQRDISRIVGLSLGMTNAILKRLAKKGFLMVRKVNNRNITYIVSPAGVEEISRRSYNYFKRTIKNIVYYKEHLRQTLERLRERGIKRVVLEGESDVDFIIEHLCTKIGLQFRRAAGGYQPEGDELVLVSENQDPTPAEGLAVSIPKAGEGFPSPSLAETEPRKDDQRLYLRTLLVRR
;
A
#
# COMPACT_ATOMS: atom_id res chain seq x y z
N MET A 1 1.75 -14.97 -9.02
CA MET A 1 2.93 -14.30 -9.60
C MET A 1 3.53 -13.39 -8.52
N HIS A 2 4.82 -13.51 -8.25
CA HIS A 2 5.51 -12.68 -7.26
C HIS A 2 5.71 -11.24 -7.80
N GLU A 3 5.86 -10.27 -6.92
CA GLU A 3 6.05 -8.85 -7.28
C GLU A 3 7.18 -8.64 -8.29
N LYS A 4 8.36 -9.20 -8.01
CA LYS A 4 9.52 -9.15 -8.92
C LYS A 4 9.30 -9.84 -10.28
N GLU A 5 8.39 -10.81 -10.36
CA GLU A 5 8.03 -11.42 -11.64
C GLU A 5 7.17 -10.48 -12.49
N LEU A 6 6.24 -9.75 -11.85
CA LEU A 6 5.38 -8.78 -12.52
C LEU A 6 6.20 -7.56 -12.97
N GLU A 7 7.07 -7.03 -12.11
CA GLU A 7 7.97 -5.91 -12.40
C GLU A 7 8.85 -6.19 -13.64
N ILE A 8 9.45 -7.39 -13.72
CA ILE A 8 10.22 -7.81 -14.90
C ILE A 8 9.34 -7.86 -16.16
N LEU A 9 8.11 -8.38 -16.03
CA LEU A 9 7.20 -8.54 -17.16
C LEU A 9 6.73 -7.17 -17.70
N GLU A 10 6.45 -6.22 -16.80
CA GLU A 10 6.06 -4.85 -17.12
C GLU A 10 7.20 -4.08 -17.81
N HIS A 11 8.43 -4.17 -17.27
CA HIS A 11 9.59 -3.54 -17.91
C HIS A 11 9.86 -4.09 -19.31
N LEU A 12 9.72 -5.41 -19.50
CA LEU A 12 9.86 -6.04 -20.81
C LEU A 12 8.72 -5.66 -21.76
N HIS A 13 7.50 -5.42 -21.25
CA HIS A 13 6.38 -4.97 -22.07
C HIS A 13 6.58 -3.54 -22.58
N GLN A 14 7.11 -2.65 -21.72
CA GLN A 14 7.37 -1.25 -22.05
C GLN A 14 8.58 -1.09 -22.98
N ASN A 15 9.60 -1.94 -22.85
CA ASN A 15 10.86 -1.84 -23.59
C ASN A 15 11.26 -3.18 -24.22
N ASN A 16 10.86 -3.38 -25.47
CA ASN A 16 11.25 -4.53 -26.28
C ASN A 16 12.72 -4.41 -26.72
N GLY A 17 13.64 -4.95 -25.93
CA GLY A 17 15.08 -4.89 -26.23
C GLY A 17 16.01 -5.07 -25.04
N LEU A 18 15.45 -5.12 -23.82
CA LEU A 18 16.26 -5.30 -22.61
C LEU A 18 16.94 -6.67 -22.60
N HIS A 19 18.26 -6.67 -22.39
CA HIS A 19 19.00 -7.88 -22.10
C HIS A 19 18.95 -8.20 -20.61
N GLN A 20 19.31 -9.43 -20.27
CA GLN A 20 19.27 -9.92 -18.88
C GLN A 20 20.00 -9.01 -17.89
N ARG A 21 21.14 -8.41 -18.28
CA ARG A 21 21.90 -7.51 -17.39
C ARG A 21 21.18 -6.19 -17.15
N ASP A 22 20.46 -5.69 -18.15
CA ASP A 22 19.69 -4.46 -18.04
C ASP A 22 18.53 -4.67 -17.07
N ILE A 23 17.80 -5.78 -17.23
CA ILE A 23 16.72 -6.19 -16.33
C ILE A 23 17.23 -6.34 -14.89
N SER A 24 18.39 -6.97 -14.70
CA SER A 24 18.96 -7.15 -13.35
C SER A 24 19.29 -5.82 -12.66
N ARG A 25 19.75 -4.82 -13.43
CA ARG A 25 20.07 -3.49 -12.91
C ARG A 25 18.81 -2.69 -12.58
N ILE A 26 17.81 -2.74 -13.47
CA ILE A 26 16.54 -2.02 -13.29
C ILE A 26 15.81 -2.55 -12.05
N VAL A 27 15.68 -3.86 -11.92
CA VAL A 27 14.88 -4.51 -10.86
C VAL A 27 15.68 -4.68 -9.55
N GLY A 28 16.98 -4.38 -9.56
CA GLY A 28 17.87 -4.46 -8.40
C GLY A 28 18.16 -5.90 -7.94
N LEU A 29 18.20 -6.85 -8.87
CA LEU A 29 18.40 -8.28 -8.58
C LEU A 29 19.76 -8.78 -9.06
N SER A 30 20.27 -9.85 -8.45
CA SER A 30 21.42 -10.56 -9.00
C SER A 30 21.09 -11.16 -10.37
N LEU A 31 22.12 -11.34 -11.21
CA LEU A 31 21.98 -11.94 -12.54
C LEU A 31 21.39 -13.36 -12.48
N GLY A 32 21.75 -14.12 -11.45
CA GLY A 32 21.25 -15.47 -11.20
C GLY A 32 19.75 -15.50 -10.84
N MET A 33 19.32 -14.61 -9.94
CA MET A 33 17.90 -14.46 -9.58
C MET A 33 17.07 -14.00 -10.78
N THR A 34 17.60 -13.02 -11.53
CA THR A 34 16.98 -12.53 -12.76
C THR A 34 16.80 -13.67 -13.77
N ASN A 35 17.83 -14.51 -13.98
CA ASN A 35 17.74 -15.66 -14.88
C ASN A 35 16.65 -16.65 -14.45
N ALA A 36 16.59 -16.95 -13.14
CA ALA A 36 15.62 -17.87 -12.60
C ALA A 36 14.18 -17.37 -12.82
N ILE A 37 13.95 -16.07 -12.62
CA ILE A 37 12.65 -15.45 -12.89
C ILE A 37 12.31 -15.49 -14.39
N LEU A 38 13.22 -15.08 -15.26
CA LEU A 38 13.01 -15.08 -16.71
C LEU A 38 12.67 -16.48 -17.24
N LYS A 39 13.39 -17.51 -16.77
CA LYS A 39 13.09 -18.91 -17.12
C LYS A 39 11.71 -19.35 -16.62
N ARG A 40 11.30 -18.91 -15.41
CA ARG A 40 9.99 -19.24 -14.86
C ARG A 40 8.86 -18.56 -15.63
N LEU A 41 9.03 -17.30 -16.00
CA LEU A 41 8.10 -16.54 -16.82
C LEU A 41 7.96 -17.15 -18.22
N ALA A 42 9.06 -17.57 -18.83
CA ALA A 42 9.04 -18.31 -20.10
C ALA A 42 8.32 -19.66 -19.95
N LYS A 43 8.58 -20.42 -18.88
CA LYS A 43 7.89 -21.68 -18.59
C LYS A 43 6.38 -21.50 -18.39
N LYS A 44 5.95 -20.36 -17.84
CA LYS A 44 4.53 -19.98 -17.69
C LYS A 44 3.89 -19.54 -19.01
N GLY A 45 4.66 -19.40 -20.09
CA GLY A 45 4.20 -18.92 -21.39
C GLY A 45 4.06 -17.40 -21.48
N PHE A 46 4.50 -16.65 -20.47
CA PHE A 46 4.38 -15.18 -20.44
C PHE A 46 5.49 -14.47 -21.20
N LEU A 47 6.61 -15.17 -21.46
CA LEU A 47 7.73 -14.66 -22.24
C LEU A 47 8.07 -15.62 -23.38
N MET A 48 8.36 -15.04 -24.54
CA MET A 48 9.06 -15.70 -25.63
C MET A 48 10.53 -15.32 -25.60
N VAL A 49 11.41 -16.33 -25.62
CA VAL A 49 12.86 -16.12 -25.64
C VAL A 49 13.34 -16.24 -27.08
N ARG A 50 13.94 -15.16 -27.60
CA ARG A 50 14.55 -15.17 -28.95
C ARG A 50 16.06 -15.05 -28.83
N LYS A 51 16.78 -15.97 -29.47
CA LYS A 51 18.23 -15.94 -29.58
C LYS A 51 18.60 -15.25 -30.88
N VAL A 52 19.13 -14.03 -30.80
CA VAL A 52 19.57 -13.24 -31.96
C VAL A 52 20.95 -13.72 -32.42
N ASN A 53 21.84 -14.05 -31.48
CA ASN A 53 23.11 -14.75 -31.74
C ASN A 53 23.60 -15.46 -30.46
N ASN A 54 24.81 -16.05 -30.46
CA ASN A 54 25.31 -16.78 -29.28
C ASN A 54 25.54 -15.90 -28.03
N ARG A 55 25.58 -14.58 -28.19
CA ARG A 55 25.80 -13.58 -27.13
C ARG A 55 24.55 -12.73 -26.82
N ASN A 56 23.58 -12.68 -27.73
CA ASN A 56 22.42 -11.79 -27.68
C ASN A 56 21.14 -12.60 -27.57
N ILE A 57 20.56 -12.60 -26.38
CA ILE A 57 19.25 -13.16 -26.08
C ILE A 57 18.30 -11.99 -25.77
N THR A 58 17.13 -12.01 -26.39
CA THR A 58 16.07 -11.02 -26.22
C THR A 58 14.82 -11.69 -25.69
N TYR A 59 14.11 -11.00 -24.80
CA TYR A 59 12.87 -11.46 -24.20
C TYR A 59 11.72 -10.62 -24.74
N ILE A 60 10.65 -11.27 -25.21
CA ILE A 60 9.46 -10.60 -25.75
C ILE A 60 8.27 -11.08 -24.94
N VAL A 61 7.44 -10.15 -24.46
CA VAL A 61 6.21 -10.48 -23.73
C VAL A 61 5.21 -11.11 -24.70
N SER A 62 4.66 -12.25 -24.33
CA SER A 62 3.64 -12.93 -25.13
C SER A 62 2.25 -12.31 -24.90
N PRO A 63 1.25 -12.59 -25.76
CA PRO A 63 -0.13 -12.18 -25.50
C PRO A 63 -0.65 -12.62 -24.12
N ALA A 64 -0.31 -13.85 -23.69
CA ALA A 64 -0.65 -14.34 -22.35
C ALA A 64 0.06 -13.56 -21.23
N GLY A 65 1.28 -13.08 -21.48
CA GLY A 65 1.98 -12.18 -20.55
C GLY A 65 1.32 -10.81 -20.44
N VAL A 66 0.86 -10.23 -21.56
CA VAL A 66 0.10 -8.96 -21.57
C VAL A 66 -1.24 -9.12 -20.85
N GLU A 67 -1.92 -10.24 -21.05
CA GLU A 67 -3.15 -10.57 -20.32
C GLU A 67 -2.89 -10.66 -18.81
N GLU A 68 -1.79 -11.27 -18.39
CA GLU A 68 -1.43 -11.34 -16.97
C GLU A 68 -1.19 -9.96 -16.34
N ILE A 69 -0.45 -9.08 -17.02
CA ILE A 69 -0.24 -7.68 -16.59
C ILE A 69 -1.61 -7.01 -16.42
N SER A 70 -2.42 -7.05 -17.48
CA SER A 70 -3.73 -6.40 -17.51
C SER A 70 -4.66 -6.93 -16.41
N ARG A 71 -4.67 -8.25 -16.20
CA ARG A 71 -5.45 -8.90 -15.15
C ARG A 71 -5.00 -8.48 -13.76
N ARG A 72 -3.69 -8.33 -13.53
CA ARG A 72 -3.13 -7.81 -12.27
C ARG A 72 -3.57 -6.37 -12.02
N SER A 73 -3.42 -5.49 -13.01
CA SER A 73 -3.86 -4.09 -12.91
C SER A 73 -5.36 -3.99 -12.63
N TYR A 74 -6.19 -4.77 -13.35
CA TYR A 74 -7.63 -4.80 -13.13
C TYR A 74 -8.00 -5.28 -11.72
N ASN A 75 -7.40 -6.38 -11.26
CA ASN A 75 -7.68 -6.91 -9.92
C ASN A 75 -7.26 -5.95 -8.81
N TYR A 76 -6.13 -5.28 -8.98
CA TYR A 76 -5.67 -4.25 -8.09
C TYR A 76 -6.66 -3.08 -8.04
N PHE A 77 -7.01 -2.49 -9.19
CA PHE A 77 -7.97 -1.40 -9.27
C PHE A 77 -9.34 -1.76 -8.68
N LYS A 78 -9.84 -2.97 -9.00
CA LYS A 78 -11.08 -3.50 -8.43
C LYS A 78 -11.01 -3.60 -6.92
N ARG A 79 -9.88 -4.05 -6.36
CA ARG A 79 -9.66 -4.10 -4.90
C ARG A 79 -9.64 -2.70 -4.31
N THR A 80 -8.90 -1.77 -4.92
CA THR A 80 -8.80 -0.38 -4.48
C THR A 80 -10.17 0.30 -4.47
N ILE A 81 -10.95 0.23 -5.55
CA ILE A 81 -12.32 0.79 -5.57
C ILE A 81 -13.19 0.15 -4.49
N LYS A 82 -13.17 -1.18 -4.36
CA LYS A 82 -13.99 -1.87 -3.38
C LYS A 82 -13.65 -1.40 -1.96
N ASN A 83 -12.36 -1.27 -1.66
CA ASN A 83 -11.88 -0.72 -0.40
C ASN A 83 -12.41 0.71 -0.20
N ILE A 84 -12.26 1.58 -1.19
CA ILE A 84 -12.74 2.97 -1.14
C ILE A 84 -14.24 3.02 -0.80
N VAL A 85 -15.07 2.33 -1.58
CA VAL A 85 -16.53 2.37 -1.42
C VAL A 85 -16.95 1.85 -0.05
N TYR A 86 -16.32 0.76 0.42
CA TYR A 86 -16.68 0.12 1.68
C TYR A 86 -16.20 0.93 2.90
N TYR A 87 -14.99 1.49 2.86
CA TYR A 87 -14.38 2.12 4.04
C TYR A 87 -14.63 3.62 4.14
N LYS A 88 -15.13 4.28 3.09
CA LYS A 88 -15.40 5.74 3.11
C LYS A 88 -16.33 6.16 4.26
N GLU A 89 -17.41 5.41 4.50
CA GLU A 89 -18.35 5.70 5.58
C GLU A 89 -17.70 5.56 6.96
N HIS A 90 -17.02 4.43 7.18
CA HIS A 90 -16.32 4.15 8.43
C HIS A 90 -15.21 5.17 8.70
N LEU A 91 -14.42 5.51 7.68
CA LEU A 91 -13.35 6.49 7.81
C LEU A 91 -13.90 7.87 8.17
N ARG A 92 -15.01 8.29 7.55
CA ARG A 92 -15.67 9.55 7.91
C ARG A 92 -16.12 9.57 9.36
N GLN A 93 -16.84 8.53 9.81
CA GLN A 93 -17.33 8.44 11.17
C GLN A 93 -16.17 8.44 12.19
N THR A 94 -15.07 7.76 11.87
CA THR A 94 -13.86 7.80 12.71
C THR A 94 -13.27 9.21 12.78
N LEU A 95 -13.11 9.89 11.65
CA LEU A 95 -12.57 11.25 11.61
C LEU A 95 -13.47 12.27 12.33
N GLU A 96 -14.80 12.14 12.22
CA GLU A 96 -15.76 12.97 12.94
C GLU A 96 -15.62 12.81 14.46
N ARG A 97 -15.57 11.57 14.95
CA ARG A 97 -15.36 11.28 16.39
C ARG A 97 -14.01 11.80 16.89
N LEU A 98 -12.98 11.73 16.06
CA LEU A 98 -11.65 12.22 16.43
C LEU A 98 -11.61 13.75 16.51
N ARG A 99 -12.31 14.44 15.60
CA ARG A 99 -12.49 15.90 15.68
C ARG A 99 -13.21 16.30 16.98
N GLU A 100 -14.25 15.57 17.36
CA GLU A 100 -14.97 15.80 18.63
C GLU A 100 -14.06 15.59 19.86
N ARG A 101 -13.03 14.76 19.74
CA ARG A 101 -12.00 14.54 20.77
C ARG A 101 -10.87 15.58 20.75
N GLY A 102 -10.97 16.61 19.91
CA GLY A 102 -10.01 17.72 19.85
C GLY A 102 -8.85 17.54 18.88
N ILE A 103 -8.82 16.46 18.08
CA ILE A 103 -7.86 16.33 16.97
C ILE A 103 -8.18 17.39 15.92
N LYS A 104 -7.17 18.12 15.47
CA LYS A 104 -7.31 19.16 14.44
C LYS A 104 -6.57 18.83 13.16
N ARG A 105 -5.61 17.90 13.23
CA ARG A 105 -4.66 17.62 12.16
C ARG A 105 -4.53 16.11 11.96
N VAL A 106 -4.55 15.69 10.70
CA VAL A 106 -4.35 14.30 10.28
C VAL A 106 -3.11 14.24 9.39
N VAL A 107 -2.18 13.37 9.75
CA VAL A 107 -0.92 13.14 9.04
C VAL A 107 -0.96 11.74 8.42
N LEU A 108 -0.88 11.64 7.09
CA LEU A 108 -0.71 10.36 6.40
C LEU A 108 0.77 10.01 6.31
N GLU A 109 1.15 8.89 6.92
CA GLU A 109 2.49 8.33 6.90
C GLU A 109 2.61 7.29 5.77
N GLY A 110 3.42 7.61 4.76
CA GLY A 110 3.69 6.77 3.58
C GLY A 110 2.70 6.94 2.43
N GLU A 111 3.03 6.31 1.30
CA GLU A 111 2.23 6.37 0.07
C GLU A 111 1.00 5.46 0.18
N SER A 112 -0.19 6.01 -0.05
CA SER A 112 -1.45 5.28 -0.02
C SER A 112 -2.26 5.61 -1.26
N ASP A 113 -2.89 4.58 -1.83
CA ASP A 113 -3.73 4.71 -3.02
C ASP A 113 -5.08 5.39 -2.73
N VAL A 114 -5.36 5.67 -1.46
CA VAL A 114 -6.60 6.31 -1.00
C VAL A 114 -6.36 7.64 -0.31
N ASP A 115 -5.14 8.20 -0.42
CA ASP A 115 -4.75 9.47 0.20
C ASP A 115 -5.69 10.62 -0.17
N PHE A 116 -6.08 10.71 -1.44
CA PHE A 116 -6.97 11.74 -1.96
C PHE A 116 -8.37 11.69 -1.32
N ILE A 117 -8.84 10.51 -0.91
CA ILE A 117 -10.11 10.37 -0.19
C ILE A 117 -9.97 10.82 1.24
N ILE A 118 -8.86 10.47 1.89
CA ILE A 118 -8.56 10.90 3.26
C ILE A 118 -8.49 12.43 3.29
N GLU A 119 -7.76 13.03 2.36
CA GLU A 119 -7.65 14.48 2.20
C GLU A 119 -9.01 15.14 2.00
N HIS A 120 -9.84 14.58 1.10
CA HIS A 120 -11.19 15.06 0.84
C HIS A 120 -12.09 14.99 2.09
N LEU A 121 -12.06 13.88 2.81
CA LEU A 121 -12.84 13.70 4.04
C LEU A 121 -12.38 14.64 5.15
N CYS A 122 -11.08 14.80 5.34
CA CYS A 122 -10.52 15.74 6.32
C CYS A 122 -11.00 17.17 6.01
N THR A 123 -10.89 17.59 4.75
CA THR A 123 -11.36 18.92 4.31
C THR A 123 -12.85 19.12 4.61
N LYS A 124 -13.70 18.13 4.30
CA LYS A 124 -15.15 18.21 4.55
C LYS A 124 -15.49 18.28 6.04
N ILE A 125 -14.71 17.61 6.88
CA ILE A 125 -14.88 17.57 8.34
C ILE A 125 -14.22 18.79 9.02
N GLY A 126 -13.38 19.55 8.31
CA GLY A 126 -12.65 20.69 8.87
C GLY A 126 -11.39 20.29 9.63
N LEU A 127 -10.79 19.15 9.29
CA LEU A 127 -9.46 18.72 9.75
C LEU A 127 -8.40 19.14 8.74
N GLN A 128 -7.23 19.56 9.21
CA GLN A 128 -6.09 19.78 8.33
C GLN A 128 -5.47 18.43 7.95
N PHE A 129 -4.98 18.32 6.71
CA PHE A 129 -4.34 17.11 6.21
C PHE A 129 -2.89 17.40 5.78
N ARG A 130 -1.97 16.52 6.16
CA ARG A 130 -0.56 16.56 5.75
C ARG A 130 -0.07 15.16 5.40
N ARG A 131 0.90 15.07 4.50
CA ARG A 131 1.65 13.84 4.21
C ARG A 131 3.01 13.91 4.90
N ALA A 132 3.49 12.80 5.46
CA ALA A 132 4.80 12.68 6.07
C ALA A 132 5.51 11.40 5.62
N ALA A 133 6.85 11.43 5.67
CA ALA A 133 7.68 10.26 5.49
C ALA A 133 7.54 9.28 6.68
N GLY A 134 7.96 8.03 6.48
CA GLY A 134 7.91 7.00 7.51
C GLY A 134 8.64 7.40 8.81
N GLY A 135 8.09 6.99 9.95
CA GLY A 135 8.61 7.26 11.29
C GLY A 135 8.16 8.58 11.90
N TYR A 136 7.12 9.23 11.37
CA TYR A 136 6.60 10.50 11.91
C TYR A 136 5.99 10.33 13.31
N GLN A 137 6.44 11.15 14.25
CA GLN A 137 5.90 11.19 15.61
C GLN A 137 4.82 12.27 15.71
N PRO A 138 3.59 11.95 16.16
CA PRO A 138 2.53 12.94 16.31
C PRO A 138 2.86 13.99 17.36
N GLU A 139 2.51 15.24 17.08
CA GLU A 139 2.61 16.34 18.05
C GLU A 139 1.23 16.84 18.48
N GLY A 140 0.93 16.81 19.78
CA GLY A 140 -0.23 17.46 20.38
C GLY A 140 -1.57 16.92 19.86
N ASP A 141 -2.21 17.66 18.95
CA ASP A 141 -3.55 17.42 18.39
C ASP A 141 -3.54 16.70 17.03
N GLU A 142 -2.45 16.00 16.73
CA GLU A 142 -2.24 15.25 15.50
C GLU A 142 -2.61 13.77 15.62
N LEU A 143 -3.26 13.26 14.58
CA LEU A 143 -3.47 11.84 14.34
C LEU A 143 -2.62 11.39 13.15
N VAL A 144 -1.85 10.32 13.31
CA VAL A 144 -1.12 9.69 12.20
C VAL A 144 -1.93 8.51 11.65
N LEU A 145 -2.24 8.57 10.36
CA LEU A 145 -2.74 7.45 9.58
C LEU A 145 -1.56 6.77 8.88
N VAL A 146 -1.33 5.50 9.14
CA VAL A 146 -0.25 4.74 8.49
C VAL A 146 -0.80 4.02 7.26
N SER A 147 -0.17 4.22 6.10
CA SER A 147 -0.56 3.60 4.83
C SER A 147 -0.69 2.07 4.92
N GLU A 148 -1.60 1.50 4.12
CA GLU A 148 -1.76 0.05 3.94
C GLU A 148 -0.55 -0.64 3.31
N ASN A 149 0.36 0.14 2.69
CA ASN A 149 1.55 -0.35 2.03
C ASN A 149 2.78 -0.40 2.97
N GLN A 150 2.64 0.02 4.23
CA GLN A 150 3.69 -0.08 5.24
C GLN A 150 3.42 -1.25 6.21
N ASP A 151 4.44 -2.09 6.40
CA ASP A 151 4.43 -3.09 7.46
C ASP A 151 4.61 -2.41 8.83
N PRO A 152 3.88 -2.85 9.86
CA PRO A 152 4.00 -2.32 11.21
C PRO A 152 5.41 -2.63 11.71
N THR A 153 6.07 -1.65 12.28
CA THR A 153 7.32 -1.91 12.99
C THR A 153 7.03 -2.91 14.13
N PRO A 154 7.86 -3.93 14.40
CA PRO A 154 7.55 -4.97 15.40
C PRO A 154 7.22 -4.45 16.81
N ALA A 155 7.65 -3.22 17.15
CA ALA A 155 7.33 -2.55 18.41
C ALA A 155 5.88 -2.04 18.49
N GLU A 156 5.19 -1.83 17.37
CA GLU A 156 3.88 -1.17 17.29
C GLU A 156 2.72 -2.18 17.23
N GLY A 157 3.01 -3.46 17.00
CA GLY A 157 2.02 -4.54 16.89
C GLY A 157 1.36 -4.97 18.20
N LEU A 158 1.83 -4.51 19.36
CA LEU A 158 1.27 -4.84 20.67
C LEU A 158 0.27 -3.80 21.23
N ALA A 159 0.22 -2.58 20.68
CA ALA A 159 -0.47 -1.46 21.36
C ALA A 159 -1.94 -1.24 20.95
N VAL A 160 -2.39 -1.73 19.79
CA VAL A 160 -3.71 -1.33 19.26
C VAL A 160 -4.79 -2.37 19.55
N SER A 161 -5.45 -2.19 20.70
CA SER A 161 -6.72 -2.85 21.03
C SER A 161 -7.88 -2.05 20.42
N ILE A 162 -8.44 -2.49 19.28
CA ILE A 162 -9.67 -1.89 18.75
C ILE A 162 -10.87 -2.48 19.51
N PRO A 163 -11.73 -1.69 20.17
CA PRO A 163 -12.94 -2.23 20.80
C PRO A 163 -13.85 -2.91 19.77
N LYS A 164 -14.51 -4.00 20.17
CA LYS A 164 -15.40 -4.77 19.29
C LYS A 164 -16.66 -3.95 18.96
N ALA A 165 -17.24 -4.21 17.78
CA ALA A 165 -18.49 -3.58 17.39
C ALA A 165 -19.59 -3.96 18.40
N GLY A 166 -20.13 -2.96 19.10
CA GLY A 166 -21.13 -3.13 20.16
C GLY A 166 -20.60 -2.84 21.57
N GLU A 167 -19.29 -2.75 21.76
CA GLU A 167 -18.70 -2.26 23.01
C GLU A 167 -18.44 -0.76 22.83
N GLY A 168 -19.15 0.06 23.60
CA GLY A 168 -18.80 1.47 23.74
C GLY A 168 -17.33 1.61 24.15
N PHE A 169 -16.68 2.70 23.74
CA PHE A 169 -15.38 3.05 24.32
C PHE A 169 -15.52 3.03 25.84
N PRO A 170 -14.54 2.49 26.60
CA PRO A 170 -14.55 2.66 28.04
C PRO A 170 -14.65 4.17 28.31
N SER A 171 -15.74 4.59 28.96
CA SER A 171 -15.93 5.97 29.37
C SER A 171 -14.73 6.33 30.25
N PRO A 172 -13.94 7.37 29.90
CA PRO A 172 -12.89 7.82 30.79
C PRO A 172 -13.58 8.34 32.04
N SER A 173 -13.19 7.83 33.22
CA SER A 173 -13.47 8.52 34.47
C SER A 173 -12.91 9.95 34.35
N LEU A 174 -13.63 10.90 34.94
CA LEU A 174 -13.51 12.36 34.78
C LEU A 174 -12.16 13.00 35.24
N ALA A 175 -11.01 12.34 35.07
CA ALA A 175 -9.75 12.77 35.69
C ALA A 175 -8.48 12.78 34.82
N GLU A 176 -8.51 12.49 33.51
CA GLU A 176 -7.25 12.44 32.72
C GLU A 176 -7.33 13.31 31.45
N THR A 177 -6.62 14.45 31.47
CA THR A 177 -6.70 15.55 30.47
C THR A 177 -5.60 15.49 29.40
N GLU A 178 -4.98 14.33 29.14
CA GLU A 178 -4.03 14.18 28.03
C GLU A 178 -4.25 12.85 27.28
N PRO A 179 -4.36 12.86 25.94
CA PRO A 179 -4.45 11.63 25.16
C PRO A 179 -3.14 10.84 25.26
N ARG A 180 -3.22 9.56 25.63
CA ARG A 180 -2.08 8.63 25.67
C ARG A 180 -1.40 8.55 24.29
N LYS A 181 -0.06 8.56 24.28
CA LYS A 181 0.78 8.49 23.06
C LYS A 181 0.47 7.30 22.12
N ASP A 182 -0.09 6.21 22.64
CA ASP A 182 -0.46 5.03 21.84
C ASP A 182 -1.77 5.20 21.04
N ASP A 183 -2.63 6.18 21.38
CA ASP A 183 -3.94 6.38 20.72
C ASP A 183 -3.88 7.27 19.46
N GLN A 184 -2.71 7.82 19.12
CA GLN A 184 -2.53 8.79 18.04
C GLN A 184 -2.11 8.19 16.70
N ARG A 185 -2.00 6.85 16.61
CA ARG A 185 -1.62 6.13 15.39
C ARG A 185 -2.70 5.14 14.98
N LEU A 186 -3.09 5.19 13.71
CA LEU A 186 -4.11 4.31 13.15
C LEU A 186 -3.65 3.77 11.80
N TYR A 187 -3.59 2.44 11.68
CA TYR A 187 -3.18 1.81 10.43
C TYR A 187 -4.36 1.70 9.47
N LEU A 188 -4.22 2.20 8.26
CA LEU A 188 -5.25 2.04 7.24
C LEU A 188 -5.54 0.56 7.01
N ARG A 189 -4.55 -0.32 7.01
CA ARG A 189 -4.78 -1.77 6.88
C ARG A 189 -5.73 -2.34 7.94
N THR A 190 -5.74 -1.85 9.19
CA THR A 190 -6.66 -2.37 10.22
C THR A 190 -8.08 -1.83 10.05
N LEU A 191 -8.22 -0.66 9.44
CA LEU A 191 -9.51 -0.17 8.97
C LEU A 191 -9.96 -0.94 7.73
N LEU A 192 -9.04 -1.26 6.82
CA LEU A 192 -9.26 -1.91 5.51
C LEU A 192 -9.35 -3.45 5.58
N VAL A 193 -9.10 -4.07 6.74
CA VAL A 193 -9.13 -5.51 6.96
C VAL A 193 -10.05 -5.80 8.16
N ARG A 194 -11.35 -5.69 7.94
CA ARG A 194 -12.35 -6.40 8.76
C ARG A 194 -13.25 -7.24 7.85
N ARG A 195 -13.04 -8.55 7.93
CA ARG A 195 -14.08 -9.58 7.86
C ARG A 195 -14.01 -10.36 9.16
#